data_AF-A0A7V3X4G3-F1
#
_entry.id   AF-A0A7V3X4G3-F1
#
_cell.length_a   1.000
_cell.length_b   1.000
_cell.length_c   1.000
_cell.angle_alpha   90.00
_cell.angle_beta   90.00
_cell.angle_gamma   90.00
#
_symmetry.space_group_name_H-M   'P 1'
#
loop_
_entity.id
_entity.type
_entity.pdbx_description
1 polymer ?
#
loop_
_entity_poly.entity_id
_entity_poly.type
_entity_poly.pdbx_seq_one_letter_code
_entity_poly.pdbx_strand_id
1 'polypeptide(L)'
;MDKQLLALQNLTCMVLDAERMKLQQIALAERKLKEQIRELDNESGKRSEQLLAKGGSDHALLAGADMRWQSWLQQQKRKLNTRRAALLAKRDEQRQKAQKAFGKDEVVRKLLEQSNEEARMKSGRV
;
A
#
# COMPACT_ATOMS: atom_id res chain seq x y z
N MET A 1 0.62 -18.61 -34.95
CA MET A 1 0.17 -18.75 -33.54
C MET A 1 1.05 -17.92 -32.61
N ASP A 2 2.38 -17.94 -32.78
CA ASP A 2 3.34 -17.23 -31.91
C ASP A 2 3.12 -15.71 -31.77
N LYS A 3 2.76 -15.01 -32.86
CA LYS A 3 2.47 -13.56 -32.79
C LYS A 3 1.31 -13.21 -31.85
N GLN A 4 0.30 -14.08 -31.76
CA GLN A 4 -0.85 -13.88 -30.87
C GLN A 4 -0.48 -14.16 -29.41
N LEU A 5 0.35 -15.18 -29.15
CA LEU A 5 0.86 -15.47 -27.81
C LEU A 5 1.81 -14.37 -27.31
N LEU A 6 2.68 -13.83 -28.17
CA LEU A 6 3.52 -12.67 -27.86
C LEU A 6 2.70 -11.42 -27.53
N ALA A 7 1.67 -11.13 -28.34
CA ALA A 7 0.78 -10.00 -28.06
C ALA A 7 0.03 -10.18 -26.73
N LEU A 8 -0.42 -11.40 -26.43
CA LEU A 8 -1.08 -11.72 -25.17
C LEU A 8 -0.13 -11.59 -23.98
N GLN A 9 1.14 -12.00 -24.12
CA GLN A 9 2.17 -11.86 -23.09
C GLN A 9 2.43 -10.39 -22.77
N ASN A 10 2.58 -9.56 -23.79
CA ASN A 10 2.78 -8.13 -23.61
C ASN A 10 1.59 -7.50 -22.85
N LEU A 11 0.37 -7.90 -23.22
CA LEU A 11 -0.84 -7.42 -22.54
C LEU A 11 -0.90 -7.87 -21.07
N THR A 12 -0.63 -9.15 -20.77
CA THR A 12 -0.65 -9.65 -19.38
C THR A 12 0.42 -9.01 -18.52
N CYS A 13 1.60 -8.77 -19.09
CA CYS A 13 2.70 -8.08 -18.43
C CYS A 13 2.32 -6.63 -18.10
N MET A 14 1.78 -5.88 -19.07
CA MET A 14 1.29 -4.51 -18.85
C MET A 14 0.20 -4.43 -17.78
N VAL A 15 -0.74 -5.38 -17.78
CA VAL A 15 -1.79 -5.44 -16.76
C VAL A 15 -1.18 -5.73 -15.38
N LEU A 16 -0.26 -6.68 -15.28
CA LEU A 16 0.43 -6.98 -14.02
C LEU A 16 1.17 -5.76 -13.47
N ASP A 17 1.88 -5.03 -14.33
CA ASP A 17 2.61 -3.83 -13.94
C ASP A 17 1.66 -2.72 -13.47
N ALA A 18 0.54 -2.51 -14.16
CA ALA A 18 -0.49 -1.57 -13.74
C ALA A 18 -1.06 -1.94 -12.34
N GLU A 19 -1.32 -3.22 -12.09
CA GLU A 19 -1.81 -3.68 -10.78
C GLU A 19 -0.76 -3.53 -9.67
N ARG A 20 0.54 -3.71 -9.99
CA ARG A 20 1.67 -3.46 -9.07
C ARG A 20 1.83 -1.97 -8.76
N MET A 21 1.72 -1.10 -9.75
CA MET A 21 1.77 0.36 -9.55
C MET A 21 0.67 0.83 -8.60
N LYS A 22 -0.56 0.30 -8.76
CA LYS A 22 -1.67 0.60 -7.83
C LYS A 22 -1.35 0.16 -6.39
N LEU A 23 -0.74 -1.01 -6.19
CA LEU A 23 -0.29 -1.45 -4.85
C LEU A 23 0.75 -0.50 -4.26
N GLN A 24 1.71 -0.04 -5.06
CA GLN A 24 2.73 0.92 -4.63
C GLN A 24 2.11 2.27 -4.22
N GLN A 25 1.14 2.76 -4.99
CA GLN A 25 0.41 3.99 -4.65
C GLN A 25 -0.34 3.85 -3.31
N ILE A 26 -0.99 2.71 -3.08
CA ILE A 26 -1.66 2.43 -1.79
C ILE A 26 -0.64 2.39 -0.65
N ALA A 27 0.52 1.75 -0.85
CA ALA A 27 1.58 1.69 0.15
C ALA A 27 2.19 3.06 0.47
N LEU A 28 2.33 3.95 -0.52
CA LEU A 28 2.76 5.34 -0.31
C LEU A 28 1.72 6.12 0.52
N ALA A 29 0.44 5.98 0.18
CA ALA A 29 -0.64 6.62 0.93
C ALA A 29 -0.72 6.11 2.39
N GLU A 30 -0.55 4.80 2.61
CA GLU A 30 -0.51 4.21 3.94
C GLU A 30 0.68 4.76 4.77
N ARG A 31 1.87 4.87 4.15
CA ARG A 31 3.05 5.45 4.80
C ARG A 31 2.81 6.89 5.23
N LYS A 32 2.19 7.71 4.37
CA LYS A 32 1.86 9.11 4.70
C LYS A 32 0.92 9.20 5.91
N LEU A 33 -0.12 8.36 5.98
CA LEU A 33 -1.03 8.35 7.13
C LEU A 33 -0.34 7.89 8.43
N LYS A 34 0.55 6.89 8.34
CA LYS A 34 1.35 6.45 9.50
C LYS A 34 2.23 7.57 10.03
N GLU A 35 2.85 8.34 9.14
CA GLU A 35 3.69 9.46 9.54
C GLU A 35 2.89 10.54 10.25
N GLN A 36 1.73 10.92 9.71
CA GLN A 36 0.83 11.87 10.36
C GLN A 36 0.36 11.42 11.76
N ILE A 37 0.12 10.13 11.94
CA ILE A 37 -0.23 9.58 13.27
C ILE A 37 0.97 9.70 14.23
N ARG A 38 2.18 9.36 13.76
CA ARG A 38 3.40 9.48 14.54
C ARG A 38 3.71 10.92 14.94
N GLU A 39 3.51 11.87 14.04
CA GLU A 39 3.64 13.30 14.35
C GLU A 39 2.72 13.69 15.51
N LEU A 40 1.45 13.27 15.44
CA LEU A 40 0.49 13.51 16.53
C LEU A 40 0.86 12.81 17.84
N ASP A 41 1.41 11.59 17.78
CA ASP A 41 1.95 10.89 18.96
C ASP A 41 3.15 11.65 19.56
N ASN A 42 4.07 12.12 18.72
CA ASN A 42 5.25 12.87 19.13
C ASN A 42 4.88 14.20 19.81
N GLU A 43 3.93 14.95 19.25
CA GLU A 43 3.46 16.20 19.87
C GLU A 43 2.80 15.94 21.24
N SER A 44 2.03 14.84 21.36
CA SER A 44 1.49 14.39 22.65
C SER A 44 2.59 14.02 23.66
N GLY A 45 3.64 13.36 23.21
CA GLY A 45 4.82 13.01 24.03
C GLY A 45 5.55 14.25 24.54
N LYS A 46 5.89 15.18 23.63
CA LYS A 46 6.54 16.47 23.95
C LYS A 46 5.74 17.27 24.98
N ARG A 47 4.41 17.33 24.84
CA ARG A 47 3.56 18.03 25.83
C ARG A 47 3.65 17.38 27.21
N SER A 48 3.68 16.05 27.26
CA SER A 48 3.78 15.30 28.51
C SER A 48 5.13 15.55 29.20
N GLU A 49 6.22 15.53 28.43
CA GLU A 49 7.57 15.87 28.90
C GLU A 49 7.66 17.32 29.43
N GLN A 50 7.06 18.27 28.71
CA GLN A 50 7.02 19.67 29.14
C GLN A 50 6.26 19.87 30.44
N LEU A 51 5.15 19.16 30.64
CA LEU A 51 4.38 19.21 31.89
C LEU A 51 5.19 18.64 33.06
N LEU A 52 5.86 17.51 32.85
CA LEU A 52 6.73 16.91 33.87
C LEU A 52 7.88 17.86 34.24
N ALA A 53 8.54 18.48 33.26
CA ALA A 53 9.62 19.43 33.49
C ALA A 53 9.19 20.68 34.29
N LYS A 54 7.90 21.05 34.24
CA LYS A 54 7.32 22.17 35.00
C LYS A 54 6.75 21.77 36.36
N GLY A 55 7.00 20.54 36.83
CA GLY A 55 6.47 20.05 38.11
C GLY A 55 5.02 19.55 38.05
N GLY A 56 4.54 19.18 36.86
CA GLY A 56 3.26 18.49 36.67
C GLY A 56 2.04 19.39 36.46
N SER A 57 2.20 20.72 36.44
CA SER A 57 1.10 21.65 36.19
C SER A 57 1.57 22.92 35.49
N ASP A 58 0.72 23.47 34.62
CA ASP A 58 0.88 24.81 34.07
C ASP A 58 -0.47 25.49 33.83
N HIS A 59 -0.43 26.76 33.43
CA HIS A 59 -1.63 27.56 33.18
C HIS A 59 -2.56 26.96 32.11
N ALA A 60 -2.02 26.26 31.11
CA ALA A 60 -2.82 25.63 30.07
C ALA A 60 -3.59 24.42 30.60
N LEU A 61 -2.96 23.63 31.49
CA LEU A 61 -3.62 22.51 32.17
C LEU A 61 -4.73 23.02 33.09
N LEU A 62 -4.44 24.01 33.92
CA LEU A 62 -5.40 24.61 34.85
C LEU A 62 -6.58 25.28 34.13
N ALA A 63 -6.35 25.88 32.97
CA ALA A 63 -7.39 26.47 32.13
C ALA A 63 -8.18 25.44 31.29
N GLY A 64 -7.91 24.14 31.44
CA GLY A 64 -8.58 23.07 30.69
C GLY A 64 -8.27 23.08 29.18
N ALA A 65 -7.22 23.78 28.75
CA ALA A 65 -6.81 23.81 27.35
C ALA A 65 -6.26 22.45 26.91
N ASP A 66 -5.52 21.76 27.78
CA ASP A 66 -4.99 20.41 27.51
C ASP A 66 -6.08 19.39 27.23
N MET A 67 -7.19 19.41 28.00
CA MET A 67 -8.28 18.46 27.79
C MET A 67 -8.94 18.65 26.41
N ARG A 68 -9.15 19.91 25.99
CA ARG A 68 -9.68 20.24 24.66
C ARG A 68 -8.71 19.82 23.57
N TRP A 69 -7.43 20.10 23.74
CA TRP A 69 -6.37 19.71 22.81
C TRP A 69 -6.27 18.19 22.67
N GLN A 70 -6.25 17.45 23.78
CA GLN A 70 -6.24 15.98 23.79
C GLN A 70 -7.47 15.40 23.08
N SER A 71 -8.67 15.93 23.33
CA SER A 71 -9.88 15.51 22.64
C SER A 71 -9.78 15.72 21.13
N TRP A 72 -9.30 16.89 20.69
CA TRP A 72 -9.03 17.16 19.28
C TRP A 72 -8.01 16.16 18.70
N LEU A 73 -6.93 15.89 19.42
CA LEU A 73 -5.86 14.97 19.01
C LEU A 73 -6.41 13.54 18.81
N GLN A 74 -7.26 13.07 19.72
CA GLN A 74 -7.95 11.79 19.60
C GLN A 74 -8.89 11.74 18.39
N GLN A 75 -9.64 12.82 18.14
CA GLN A 75 -10.51 12.90 16.96
C GLN A 75 -9.70 12.85 15.65
N GLN A 76 -8.56 13.53 15.58
CA GLN A 76 -7.68 13.47 14.41
C GLN A 76 -7.10 12.07 14.20
N LYS A 77 -6.58 11.44 15.26
CA LYS A 77 -6.07 10.06 15.20
C LYS A 77 -7.15 9.08 14.74
N ARG A 78 -8.38 9.20 15.25
CA ARG A 78 -9.52 8.38 14.80
C ARG A 78 -9.76 8.55 13.30
N LYS A 79 -9.84 9.79 12.80
CA LYS A 79 -10.01 10.08 11.36
C LYS A 79 -8.90 9.47 10.51
N LEU A 80 -7.65 9.61 10.92
CA LEU A 80 -6.49 9.04 10.19
C LEU A 80 -6.50 7.51 10.21
N ASN A 81 -6.81 6.89 11.35
CA ASN A 81 -6.92 5.44 11.47
C ASN A 81 -8.07 4.86 10.64
N THR A 82 -9.24 5.51 10.59
CA THR A 82 -10.33 5.10 9.71
C THR A 82 -9.92 5.13 8.24
N ARG A 83 -9.24 6.21 7.80
CA ARG A 83 -8.70 6.31 6.44
C ARG A 83 -7.68 5.21 6.15
N ARG A 84 -6.82 4.92 7.12
CA ARG A 84 -5.82 3.86 7.01
C ARG A 84 -6.47 2.48 6.90
N ALA A 85 -7.50 2.20 7.70
CA ALA A 85 -8.25 0.94 7.62
C ALA A 85 -8.90 0.76 6.24
N ALA A 86 -9.49 1.82 5.68
CA ALA A 86 -10.04 1.79 4.32
C ALA A 86 -8.96 1.53 3.26
N LEU A 87 -7.76 2.11 3.40
CA LEU A 87 -6.63 1.81 2.50
C LEU A 87 -6.15 0.36 2.62
N LEU A 88 -6.14 -0.21 3.83
CA LEU A 88 -5.77 -1.61 4.02
C LEU A 88 -6.77 -2.56 3.35
N ALA A 89 -8.07 -2.31 3.48
CA ALA A 89 -9.10 -3.06 2.75
C ALA A 89 -8.89 -2.97 1.23
N LYS A 90 -8.67 -1.76 0.71
CA LYS A 90 -8.37 -1.53 -0.71
C LYS A 90 -7.10 -2.23 -1.17
N ARG A 91 -6.06 -2.27 -0.31
CA ARG A 91 -4.80 -2.97 -0.58
C ARG A 91 -5.04 -4.46 -0.75
N ASP A 92 -5.85 -5.06 0.11
CA ASP A 92 -6.10 -6.49 0.09
C ASP A 92 -6.92 -6.89 -1.15
N GLU A 93 -7.92 -6.10 -1.54
CA GLU A 93 -8.62 -6.25 -2.83
C GLU A 93 -7.66 -6.13 -4.02
N GLN A 94 -6.80 -5.11 -3.99
CA GLN A 94 -5.83 -4.85 -5.07
C GLN A 94 -4.78 -5.97 -5.16
N ARG A 95 -4.41 -6.59 -4.03
CA ARG A 95 -3.50 -7.74 -3.98
C ARG A 95 -4.10 -8.95 -4.70
N GLN A 96 -5.39 -9.20 -4.52
CA GLN A 96 -6.08 -10.29 -5.23
C GLN A 96 -6.08 -10.05 -6.75
N LYS A 97 -6.27 -8.79 -7.20
CA LYS A 97 -6.19 -8.44 -8.63
C LYS A 97 -4.79 -8.65 -9.19
N ALA A 98 -3.76 -8.17 -8.49
CA ALA A 98 -2.37 -8.39 -8.87
C ALA A 98 -2.00 -9.87 -8.93
N GLN A 99 -2.49 -10.68 -7.98
CA GLN A 99 -2.26 -12.14 -7.97
C GLN A 99 -2.91 -12.83 -9.18
N LYS A 100 -4.14 -12.43 -9.56
CA LYS A 100 -4.80 -12.94 -10.77
C LYS A 100 -4.06 -12.52 -12.04
N ALA A 101 -3.61 -11.26 -12.12
CA ALA A 101 -2.82 -10.78 -13.25
C ALA A 101 -1.49 -11.53 -13.39
N PHE A 102 -0.80 -11.78 -12.26
CA PHE A 102 0.42 -12.57 -12.22
C PHE A 102 0.19 -14.00 -12.70
N GLY A 103 -0.85 -14.67 -12.22
CA GLY A 103 -1.17 -16.02 -12.68
C GLY A 103 -1.45 -16.10 -14.18
N LYS A 104 -2.15 -15.12 -14.75
CA LYS A 104 -2.38 -15.03 -16.20
C LYS A 104 -1.07 -14.83 -16.97
N ASP A 105 -0.20 -13.95 -16.51
CA ASP A 105 1.11 -13.71 -17.13
C ASP A 105 1.99 -14.96 -17.13
N GLU A 106 2.04 -15.68 -16.00
CA GLU A 106 2.77 -16.94 -15.87
C GLU A 106 2.25 -18.03 -16.82
N VAL A 107 0.92 -18.16 -16.96
CA VAL A 107 0.34 -19.14 -17.90
C VAL A 107 0.72 -18.80 -19.33
N VAL A 108 0.62 -17.54 -19.73
CA VAL A 108 0.97 -17.12 -21.10
C VAL A 108 2.46 -17.33 -21.38
N ARG A 109 3.33 -17.05 -20.40
CA ARG A 109 4.77 -17.30 -20.52
C ARG A 109 5.07 -18.78 -20.76
N LYS A 110 4.43 -19.68 -19.99
CA LYS A 110 4.58 -21.14 -20.16
C LYS A 110 4.08 -21.64 -21.52
N LEU A 111 2.94 -21.12 -22.00
CA LEU A 111 2.43 -21.46 -23.33
C LEU A 111 3.39 -21.03 -24.44
N LEU A 112 4.03 -19.87 -24.27
CA LEU A 112 5.00 -19.36 -25.23
C LEU A 112 6.30 -20.18 -25.24
N GLU A 113 6.77 -20.62 -24.06
CA GLU A 113 7.88 -21.56 -23.92
C GLU A 113 7.58 -22.89 -24.63
N GLN A 114 6.40 -23.47 -24.39
CA GLN A 114 5.96 -24.71 -25.05
C GLN A 114 5.88 -24.56 -26.57
N SER A 115 5.30 -23.46 -27.08
CA SER A 115 5.22 -23.19 -28.52
C SER A 115 6.61 -23.10 -29.16
N ASN A 116 7.56 -22.46 -28.47
CA ASN A 116 8.95 -22.34 -28.95
C ASN A 116 9.69 -23.68 -28.94
N GLU A 117 9.47 -24.53 -27.93
CA GLU A 117 10.04 -25.88 -27.88
C GLU A 117 9.50 -26.76 -29.01
N GLU A 118 8.20 -26.74 -29.26
CA GLU A 118 7.58 -27.47 -30.38
C GLU A 118 8.13 -27.01 -31.74
N ALA A 119 8.33 -25.70 -31.92
CA ALA A 119 8.92 -25.16 -33.14
C ALA A 119 10.37 -25.63 -33.34
N ARG A 120 11.17 -25.67 -32.26
CA ARG A 120 12.55 -26.20 -32.29
C ARG A 120 12.61 -27.68 -32.64
N MET A 121 11.74 -28.50 -32.03
CA MET A 121 11.67 -29.94 -32.28
C MET A 121 11.22 -30.28 -33.71
N LYS A 122 10.39 -29.44 -34.31
CA LYS A 122 10.00 -29.58 -35.73
C LYS A 122 11.11 -29.14 -36.68
N SER A 123 11.84 -28.08 -36.35
CA SER A 123 12.93 -27.57 -37.19
C SER A 123 14.20 -28.43 -37.17
N GLY A 124 14.44 -29.22 -36.12
CA GLY A 124 15.56 -30.17 -36.01
C GLY A 124 15.28 -31.58 -36.55
N ARG A 125 14.07 -31.82 -37.09
CA ARG A 125 13.63 -33.09 -37.69
C ARG A 125 13.66 -33.07 -39.23
N VAL A 126 14.15 -31.99 -39.83
CA VAL A 126 14.39 -31.78 -41.26
C VAL A 126 15.89 -31.81 -41.50
#